data_AF-A0A4Q6X8G8-F1
#
_entry.id   AF-A0A4Q6X8G8-F1
#
_cell.length_a   1.000
_cell.length_b   1.000
_cell.length_c   1.000
_cell.angle_alpha   90.00
_cell.angle_beta   90.00
_cell.angle_gamma   90.00
#
_symmetry.space_group_name_H-M   'P 1'
#
loop_
_entity.id
_entity.type
_entity.pdbx_description
1 polymer ?
#
loop_
_entity_poly.entity_id
_entity_poly.type
_entity_poly.pdbx_seq_one_letter_code
_entity_poly.pdbx_strand_id
1 'polypeptide(L)'
;MTDSLKCGFRVRHFKTIARIYICSFFLLLSPYASSFAAAEQAKAVWYRYYDKNGIANVSTSVSPDHIRYGYEALDRNMQVIKRNRPYNALADAQQSSQRESLARQREQDLRLKRAYGSVQIATVKRDQILANLKKQLSYQQEQLQQLQADKIRFKRQEMEYHRKGQALPAQLKSNLANNTQNIENVKRTVESLRNAYQKTETEYTDIIQRLKKLE
;
A
#
# COMPACT_ATOMS: atom_id res chain seq x y z
N MET A 1 -54.13 35.02 36.35
CA MET A 1 -53.61 36.27 36.93
C MET A 1 -52.14 35.99 37.27
N THR A 2 -51.10 36.59 36.69
CA THR A 2 -50.94 37.66 35.67
C THR A 2 -49.52 37.47 35.05
N ASP A 3 -49.15 37.93 33.84
CA ASP A 3 -49.91 38.47 32.71
C ASP A 3 -49.13 38.36 31.38
N SER A 4 -49.67 38.88 30.28
CA SER A 4 -49.05 38.87 28.95
C SER A 4 -48.50 40.25 28.55
N LEU A 5 -47.27 40.32 28.03
CA LEU A 5 -46.76 41.49 27.31
C LEU A 5 -46.37 41.12 25.87
N LYS A 6 -47.22 41.55 24.93
CA LYS A 6 -46.91 41.60 23.50
C LYS A 6 -45.95 42.75 23.23
N CYS A 7 -44.97 42.55 22.37
CA CYS A 7 -44.36 43.63 21.60
C CYS A 7 -44.23 43.19 20.13
N GLY A 8 -44.91 43.89 19.22
CA GLY A 8 -44.84 43.65 17.79
C GLY A 8 -44.18 44.83 17.08
N PHE A 9 -43.16 44.58 16.26
CA PHE A 9 -42.48 45.64 15.53
C PHE A 9 -42.46 45.44 14.00
N ARG A 10 -43.57 45.89 13.39
CA ARG A 10 -43.61 46.69 12.15
C ARG A 10 -42.70 46.27 10.98
N VAL A 11 -43.16 45.30 10.21
CA VAL A 11 -42.63 44.95 8.87
C VAL A 11 -42.82 46.10 7.87
N ARG A 12 -41.84 47.02 7.75
CA ARG A 12 -41.80 48.00 6.63
C ARG A 12 -40.44 48.30 5.99
N HIS A 13 -39.30 48.01 6.63
CA HIS A 13 -37.97 48.37 6.06
C HIS A 13 -37.26 47.30 5.23
N PHE A 14 -37.71 46.04 5.27
CA PHE A 14 -36.97 44.92 4.66
C PHE A 14 -37.01 44.88 3.12
N LYS A 15 -38.04 45.46 2.47
CA LYS A 15 -38.22 45.37 1.01
C LYS A 15 -37.34 46.31 0.18
N THR A 16 -36.83 47.40 0.76
CA THR A 16 -36.05 48.41 0.02
C THR A 16 -34.56 48.05 -0.06
N ILE A 17 -34.03 47.41 1.00
CA ILE A 17 -32.62 47.00 1.08
C ILE A 17 -32.33 45.87 0.08
N ALA A 18 -33.23 44.89 -0.02
CA ALA A 18 -33.07 43.74 -0.92
C ALA A 18 -32.93 44.11 -2.41
N ARG A 19 -33.51 45.24 -2.86
CA ARG A 19 -33.44 45.67 -4.27
C ARG A 19 -32.08 46.25 -4.67
N ILE A 20 -31.35 46.86 -3.74
CA ILE A 20 -30.05 47.49 -4.04
C ILE A 20 -28.93 46.42 -4.13
N TYR A 21 -29.00 45.36 -3.32
CA TYR A 21 -28.05 44.26 -3.38
C TYR A 21 -28.22 43.35 -4.62
N ILE A 22 -29.41 43.26 -5.20
CA ILE A 22 -29.63 42.46 -6.42
C ILE A 22 -28.93 43.11 -7.64
N CYS A 23 -28.93 44.44 -7.74
CA CYS A 23 -28.24 45.15 -8.84
C CYS A 23 -26.72 45.23 -8.67
N SER A 24 -26.19 45.25 -7.44
CA SER A 24 -24.74 45.19 -7.22
C SER A 24 -24.16 43.78 -7.34
N PHE A 25 -24.96 42.72 -7.10
CA PHE A 25 -24.55 41.34 -7.31
C PHE A 25 -24.50 40.94 -8.80
N PHE A 26 -25.36 41.52 -9.64
CA PHE A 26 -25.41 41.21 -11.08
C PHE A 26 -24.33 41.90 -11.94
N LEU A 27 -23.62 42.89 -11.40
CA LEU A 27 -22.54 43.61 -12.09
C LEU A 27 -21.12 43.07 -11.79
N LEU A 28 -21.02 41.99 -11.00
CA LEU A 28 -19.77 41.27 -10.70
C LEU A 28 -19.66 39.90 -11.39
N LEU A 29 -20.68 39.49 -12.16
CA LEU A 29 -20.58 38.38 -13.12
C LEU A 29 -20.21 38.92 -14.51
N SER A 30 -19.07 39.62 -14.59
CA SER A 30 -18.41 39.79 -15.89
C SER A 30 -17.85 38.43 -16.30
N PRO A 31 -18.24 37.85 -17.45
CA PRO A 31 -17.54 36.69 -17.96
C PRO A 31 -16.16 37.17 -18.40
N TYR A 32 -15.15 36.91 -17.56
CA TYR A 32 -13.78 36.85 -18.00
C TYR A 32 -13.69 35.70 -19.02
N ALA A 33 -14.01 36.02 -20.26
CA ALA A 33 -13.66 35.24 -21.43
C ALA A 33 -12.14 35.25 -21.50
N SER A 34 -11.52 34.37 -20.72
CA SER A 34 -10.13 34.00 -20.86
C SER A 34 -9.99 33.42 -22.26
N SER A 35 -9.66 34.29 -23.22
CA SER A 35 -9.07 33.90 -24.48
C SER A 35 -7.78 33.17 -24.14
N PHE A 36 -7.90 31.86 -23.97
CA PHE A 36 -6.81 30.93 -24.14
C PHE A 36 -6.40 31.02 -25.61
N ALA A 37 -5.66 32.09 -25.93
CA ALA A 37 -4.82 32.13 -27.11
C ALA A 37 -3.93 30.90 -26.99
N ALA A 38 -4.22 29.88 -27.79
CA ALA A 38 -3.40 28.69 -27.87
C ALA A 38 -2.04 29.15 -28.36
N ALA A 39 -1.10 29.36 -27.44
CA ALA A 39 0.26 29.72 -27.76
C ALA A 39 0.81 28.60 -28.64
N GLU A 40 0.93 28.87 -29.94
CA GLU A 40 1.35 27.89 -30.92
C GLU A 40 2.73 27.38 -30.48
N GLN A 41 2.79 26.10 -30.10
CA GLN A 41 3.97 25.55 -29.45
C GLN A 41 5.16 25.71 -30.40
N ALA A 42 6.12 26.54 -30.03
CA ALA A 42 7.22 26.93 -30.89
C ALA A 42 7.95 25.66 -31.39
N LYS A 43 7.74 25.33 -32.65
CA LYS A 43 8.20 24.07 -33.24
C LYS A 43 9.64 24.22 -33.70
N ALA A 44 10.47 23.23 -33.37
CA ALA A 44 11.81 23.13 -33.91
C ALA A 44 11.77 23.03 -35.43
N VAL A 45 12.48 23.95 -36.10
CA VAL A 45 12.69 23.95 -37.56
C VAL A 45 14.16 23.75 -37.90
N TRP A 46 15.05 24.23 -37.04
CA TRP A 46 16.49 24.05 -37.18
C TRP A 46 17.12 23.54 -35.89
N TYR A 47 18.30 22.94 -36.02
CA TYR A 47 19.10 22.43 -34.92
C TYR A 47 20.52 22.98 -35.02
N ARG A 48 20.91 23.80 -34.05
CA ARG A 48 22.28 24.33 -33.92
C ARG A 48 23.11 23.38 -33.09
N TYR A 49 24.28 23.00 -33.58
CA TYR A 49 25.25 22.17 -32.87
C TYR A 49 26.63 22.80 -32.94
N TYR A 50 27.53 22.36 -32.05
CA TYR A 50 28.92 22.80 -32.02
C TYR A 50 29.80 21.66 -32.51
N ASP A 51 30.71 21.95 -33.42
CA ASP A 51 31.73 20.97 -33.83
C ASP A 51 32.83 20.83 -32.76
N LYS A 52 33.80 19.95 -33.02
CA LYS A 52 34.96 19.73 -32.13
C LYS A 52 35.86 20.97 -31.93
N ASN A 53 35.70 22.02 -32.75
CA ASN A 53 36.43 23.27 -32.69
C ASN A 53 35.61 24.39 -32.00
N GLY A 54 34.37 24.10 -31.56
CA GLY A 54 33.44 25.08 -31.00
C GLY A 54 32.71 25.94 -32.03
N ILE A 55 32.75 25.58 -33.32
CA ILE A 55 32.09 26.33 -34.39
C ILE A 55 30.61 25.94 -34.44
N ALA A 56 29.74 26.95 -34.36
CA ALA A 56 28.30 26.78 -34.44
C ALA A 56 27.86 26.48 -35.89
N ASN A 57 27.24 25.32 -36.08
CA ASN A 57 26.68 24.86 -37.34
C ASN A 57 25.18 24.61 -37.18
N VAL A 58 24.42 24.67 -38.28
CA VAL A 58 22.95 24.52 -38.27
C VAL A 58 22.51 23.46 -39.28
N SER A 59 21.62 22.57 -38.85
CA SER A 59 21.04 21.49 -39.65
C SER A 59 19.51 21.49 -39.53
N THR A 60 18.81 20.97 -40.53
CA THR A 60 17.37 20.66 -40.45
C THR A 60 17.08 19.35 -39.70
N SER A 61 18.12 18.55 -39.43
CA SER A 61 18.02 17.24 -38.75
C SER A 61 19.06 17.06 -37.64
N VAL A 62 18.74 16.17 -36.70
CA VAL A 62 19.61 15.82 -35.57
C VAL A 62 20.39 14.55 -35.90
N SER A 63 21.72 14.63 -35.91
CA SER A 63 22.62 13.48 -36.09
C SER A 63 23.03 12.86 -34.74
N PRO A 64 23.58 11.63 -34.72
CA PRO A 64 24.17 11.05 -33.51
C PRO A 64 25.27 11.91 -32.88
N ASP A 65 26.05 12.64 -33.68
CA ASP A 65 27.08 13.56 -33.18
C ASP A 65 26.46 14.79 -32.50
N HIS A 66 25.35 15.33 -33.02
CA HIS A 66 24.64 16.42 -32.35
C HIS A 66 24.12 15.96 -30.98
N ILE A 67 23.65 14.72 -30.87
CA ILE A 67 23.24 14.11 -29.59
C ILE A 67 24.44 13.93 -28.65
N ARG A 68 25.59 13.45 -29.17
CA ARG A 68 26.81 13.22 -28.39
C ARG A 68 27.38 14.48 -27.77
N TYR A 69 27.42 15.59 -28.52
CA TYR A 69 28.00 16.87 -28.08
C TYR A 69 26.97 17.89 -27.57
N GLY A 70 25.69 17.60 -27.68
CA GLY A 70 24.61 18.52 -27.36
C GLY A 70 24.27 19.45 -28.53
N TYR A 71 23.04 19.95 -28.53
CA TYR A 71 22.51 20.82 -29.59
C TYR A 71 21.41 21.72 -29.05
N GLU A 72 21.07 22.77 -29.79
CA GLU A 72 19.98 23.68 -29.51
C GLU A 72 18.92 23.54 -30.60
N ALA A 73 17.66 23.35 -30.22
CA ALA A 73 16.55 23.44 -31.15
C ALA A 73 16.18 24.92 -31.34
N LEU A 74 16.01 25.33 -32.60
CA LEU A 74 15.66 26.69 -33.00
C LEU A 74 14.28 26.72 -33.68
N ASP A 75 13.55 27.83 -33.52
CA ASP A 75 12.31 28.09 -34.25
C ASP A 75 12.56 28.58 -35.70
N ARG A 76 11.50 28.99 -36.41
CA ARG A 76 11.58 29.59 -37.75
C ARG A 76 12.41 30.88 -37.80
N ASN A 77 12.50 31.61 -36.69
CA ASN A 77 13.19 32.88 -36.56
C ASN A 77 14.64 32.72 -36.04
N MET A 78 15.18 31.49 -36.03
CA MET A 78 16.50 31.15 -35.51
C MET A 78 16.70 31.39 -34.00
N GLN A 79 15.60 31.51 -33.23
CA GLN A 79 15.62 31.70 -31.78
C GLN A 79 15.68 30.34 -31.07
N VAL A 80 16.50 30.24 -30.01
CA VAL A 80 16.65 29.00 -29.22
C VAL A 80 15.38 28.75 -28.41
N ILE A 81 14.67 27.69 -28.75
CA ILE A 81 13.48 27.22 -28.01
C ILE A 81 13.81 26.12 -26.99
N LYS A 82 14.92 25.39 -27.19
CA LYS A 82 15.36 24.33 -26.27
C LYS A 82 16.86 24.08 -26.38
N ARG A 83 17.53 23.86 -25.24
CA ARG A 83 18.92 23.38 -25.17
C ARG A 83 18.93 21.90 -24.76
N ASN A 84 19.54 21.06 -25.58
CA ASN A 84 19.75 19.63 -25.31
C ASN A 84 21.20 19.41 -24.88
N ARG A 85 21.40 18.76 -23.73
CA ARG A 85 22.71 18.50 -23.15
C ARG A 85 23.44 17.37 -23.92
N PRO A 86 24.79 17.32 -23.90
CA PRO A 86 25.55 16.19 -24.41
C PRO A 86 25.09 14.86 -23.81
N TYR A 87 24.95 13.82 -24.63
CA TYR A 87 24.57 12.48 -24.20
C TYR A 87 25.72 11.48 -24.38
N ASN A 88 26.09 10.80 -23.30
CA ASN A 88 27.13 9.77 -23.30
C ASN A 88 26.49 8.38 -23.13
N ALA A 89 26.36 7.65 -24.23
CA ALA A 89 25.76 6.31 -24.25
C ALA A 89 26.52 5.28 -23.39
N LEU A 90 27.85 5.40 -23.24
CA LEU A 90 28.64 4.48 -22.41
C LEU A 90 28.38 4.71 -20.92
N ALA A 91 28.34 5.98 -20.50
CA ALA A 91 28.00 6.34 -19.12
C ALA A 91 26.53 6.00 -18.80
N ASP A 92 25.60 6.24 -19.73
CA ASP A 92 24.19 5.88 -19.57
C ASP A 92 24.00 4.36 -19.45
N ALA A 93 24.71 3.57 -20.28
CA ALA A 93 24.72 2.11 -20.19
C ALA A 93 25.29 1.62 -18.84
N GLN A 94 26.40 2.20 -18.36
CA GLN A 94 26.96 1.88 -17.03
C GLN A 94 25.99 2.20 -15.88
N GLN A 95 25.25 3.32 -15.98
CA GLN A 95 24.27 3.73 -14.97
C GLN A 95 22.87 3.10 -15.17
N SER A 96 22.63 2.37 -16.26
CA SER A 96 21.32 1.78 -16.57
C SER A 96 20.87 0.78 -15.51
N SER A 97 21.74 -0.18 -15.16
CA SER A 97 21.50 -1.20 -14.13
C SER A 97 21.27 -0.60 -12.73
N GLN A 98 21.99 0.48 -12.39
CA GLN A 98 21.79 1.21 -11.14
C GLN A 98 20.44 1.95 -11.13
N ARG A 99 20.08 2.63 -12.22
CA ARG A 99 18.76 3.30 -12.34
C ARG A 99 17.61 2.30 -12.28
N GLU A 100 17.77 1.14 -12.92
CA GLU A 100 16.78 0.07 -12.93
C GLU A 100 16.61 -0.58 -11.54
N SER A 101 17.71 -0.87 -10.84
CA SER A 101 17.65 -1.41 -9.46
C SER A 101 17.03 -0.40 -8.47
N LEU A 102 17.36 0.89 -8.58
CA LEU A 102 16.73 1.97 -7.82
C LEU A 102 15.25 2.18 -8.18
N ALA A 103 14.86 1.95 -9.44
CA ALA A 103 13.44 1.94 -9.84
C ALA A 103 12.70 0.76 -9.19
N ARG A 104 13.26 -0.46 -9.29
CA ARG A 104 12.70 -1.68 -8.67
C ARG A 104 12.57 -1.55 -7.15
N GLN A 105 13.57 -0.98 -6.46
CA GLN A 105 13.49 -0.72 -5.01
C GLN A 105 12.36 0.27 -4.68
N ARG A 106 12.29 1.41 -5.37
CA ARG A 106 11.20 2.39 -5.17
C ARG A 106 9.81 1.79 -5.44
N GLU A 107 9.67 0.95 -6.44
CA GLU A 107 8.42 0.22 -6.68
C GLU A 107 8.05 -0.72 -5.53
N GLN A 108 9.02 -1.48 -5.01
CA GLN A 108 8.79 -2.38 -3.86
C GLN A 108 8.38 -1.59 -2.61
N ASP A 109 9.05 -0.47 -2.32
CA ASP A 109 8.74 0.40 -1.20
C ASP A 109 7.35 1.06 -1.34
N LEU A 110 6.98 1.48 -2.55
CA LEU A 110 5.62 1.98 -2.85
C LEU A 110 4.55 0.88 -2.72
N ARG A 111 4.84 -0.35 -3.15
CA ARG A 111 3.93 -1.51 -2.94
C ARG A 111 3.75 -1.80 -1.45
N LEU A 112 4.83 -1.74 -0.66
CA LEU A 112 4.79 -1.94 0.79
C LEU A 112 3.94 -0.86 1.49
N LYS A 113 4.16 0.42 1.18
CA LYS A 113 3.33 1.52 1.70
C LYS A 113 1.86 1.39 1.30
N ARG A 114 1.55 0.94 0.07
CA ARG A 114 0.14 0.70 -0.35
C ARG A 114 -0.52 -0.46 0.40
N ALA A 115 0.21 -1.54 0.68
CA ALA A 115 -0.34 -2.72 1.35
C ALA A 115 -0.59 -2.53 2.86
N TYR A 116 0.28 -1.77 3.52
CA TYR A 116 0.27 -1.63 4.99
C TYR A 116 -0.05 -0.22 5.49
N GLY A 117 0.05 0.82 4.66
CA GLY A 117 -0.19 2.22 5.04
C GLY A 117 0.97 2.81 5.82
N SER A 118 1.08 2.46 7.10
CA SER A 118 2.10 2.95 8.04
C SER A 118 2.60 1.86 8.98
N VAL A 119 3.68 2.14 9.70
CA VAL A 119 4.25 1.28 10.75
C VAL A 119 3.22 0.92 11.82
N GLN A 120 2.38 1.87 12.23
CA GLN A 120 1.36 1.63 13.27
C GLN A 120 0.29 0.66 12.78
N ILE A 121 -0.20 0.83 11.54
CA ILE A 121 -1.21 -0.06 10.95
C ILE A 121 -0.63 -1.48 10.76
N ALA A 122 0.62 -1.60 10.29
CA ALA A 122 1.31 -2.89 10.18
C ALA A 122 1.44 -3.58 11.55
N THR A 123 1.77 -2.83 12.60
CA THR A 123 1.92 -3.33 13.97
C THR A 123 0.59 -3.83 14.53
N VAL A 124 -0.50 -3.05 14.41
CA VAL A 124 -1.84 -3.46 14.86
C VAL A 124 -2.32 -4.72 14.12
N LYS A 125 -2.10 -4.81 12.80
CA LYS A 125 -2.43 -6.01 12.01
C LYS A 125 -1.65 -7.24 12.50
N ARG A 126 -0.34 -7.12 12.73
CA ARG A 126 0.48 -8.19 13.30
C ARG A 126 -0.10 -8.67 14.62
N ASP A 127 -0.34 -7.76 15.56
CA ASP A 127 -0.74 -8.08 16.92
C ASP A 127 -2.11 -8.75 16.96
N GLN A 128 -3.05 -8.33 16.10
CA GLN A 128 -4.34 -9.00 15.89
C GLN A 128 -4.20 -10.44 15.39
N ILE A 129 -3.33 -10.69 14.39
CA ILE A 129 -3.11 -12.03 13.84
C ILE A 129 -2.42 -12.93 14.86
N LEU A 130 -1.37 -12.44 15.53
CA LEU A 130 -0.65 -13.19 16.56
C LEU A 130 -1.56 -13.51 17.77
N ALA A 131 -2.42 -12.59 18.20
CA ALA A 131 -3.40 -12.85 19.25
C ALA A 131 -4.43 -13.93 18.85
N ASN A 132 -4.88 -13.93 17.59
CA ASN A 132 -5.78 -14.95 17.07
C ASN A 132 -5.08 -16.33 17.03
N LEU A 133 -3.89 -16.42 16.45
CA LEU A 133 -3.09 -17.65 16.42
C LEU A 133 -2.80 -18.19 17.83
N LYS A 134 -2.50 -17.30 18.79
CA LYS A 134 -2.30 -17.68 20.20
C LYS A 134 -3.56 -18.25 20.83
N LYS A 135 -4.75 -17.69 20.55
CA LYS A 135 -6.04 -18.21 21.02
C LYS A 135 -6.38 -19.57 20.40
N GLN A 136 -6.08 -19.77 19.11
CA GLN A 136 -6.25 -21.08 18.48
C GLN A 136 -5.30 -22.11 19.11
N LEU A 137 -4.05 -21.72 19.36
CA LEU A 137 -3.04 -22.58 19.96
C LEU A 137 -3.39 -23.00 21.40
N SER A 138 -3.90 -22.09 22.24
CA SER A 138 -4.34 -22.46 23.60
C SER A 138 -5.51 -23.44 23.56
N TYR A 139 -6.52 -23.18 22.73
CA TYR A 139 -7.66 -24.09 22.54
C TYR A 139 -7.21 -25.50 22.09
N GLN A 140 -6.30 -25.60 21.11
CA GLN A 140 -5.79 -26.89 20.64
C GLN A 140 -4.92 -27.59 21.71
N GLN A 141 -4.24 -26.84 22.59
CA GLN A 141 -3.50 -27.41 23.72
C GLN A 141 -4.44 -27.94 24.82
N GLU A 142 -5.51 -27.24 25.14
CA GLU A 142 -6.57 -27.70 26.07
C GLU A 142 -7.23 -28.98 25.53
N GLN A 143 -7.59 -29.00 24.24
CA GLN A 143 -8.11 -30.19 23.56
C GLN A 143 -7.12 -31.37 23.61
N LEU A 144 -5.82 -31.13 23.43
CA LEU A 144 -4.78 -32.15 23.55
C LEU A 144 -4.68 -32.72 24.97
N GLN A 145 -4.75 -31.87 26.00
CA GLN A 145 -4.75 -32.29 27.41
C GLN A 145 -5.96 -33.17 27.73
N GLN A 146 -7.16 -32.78 27.27
CA GLN A 146 -8.37 -33.58 27.43
C GLN A 146 -8.23 -34.96 26.77
N LEU A 147 -7.74 -35.02 25.53
CA LEU A 147 -7.50 -36.28 24.83
C LEU A 147 -6.45 -37.15 25.55
N GLN A 148 -5.42 -36.56 26.17
CA GLN A 148 -4.44 -37.30 26.97
C GLN A 148 -5.07 -37.88 28.25
N ALA A 149 -5.91 -37.13 28.95
CA ALA A 149 -6.66 -37.62 30.10
C ALA A 149 -7.62 -38.76 29.73
N ASP A 150 -8.31 -38.63 28.59
CA ASP A 150 -9.15 -39.68 28.00
C ASP A 150 -8.35 -40.95 27.71
N LYS A 151 -7.15 -40.81 27.13
CA LYS A 151 -6.24 -41.93 26.85
C LYS A 151 -5.90 -42.71 28.12
N ILE A 152 -5.58 -42.01 29.20
CA ILE A 152 -5.25 -42.62 30.51
C ILE A 152 -6.48 -43.35 31.06
N ARG A 153 -7.68 -42.76 30.95
CA ARG A 153 -8.95 -43.42 31.38
C ARG A 153 -9.22 -44.70 30.58
N PHE A 154 -9.12 -44.65 29.26
CA PHE A 154 -9.35 -45.83 28.41
C PHE A 154 -8.30 -46.92 28.64
N LYS A 155 -7.03 -46.55 28.83
CA LYS A 155 -5.97 -47.52 29.20
C LYS A 155 -6.19 -48.14 30.58
N ARG A 156 -6.71 -47.39 31.56
CA ARG A 156 -7.11 -47.98 32.85
C ARG A 156 -8.25 -48.99 32.68
N GLN A 157 -9.27 -48.69 31.87
CA GLN A 157 -10.36 -49.62 31.57
C GLN A 157 -9.85 -50.89 30.88
N GLU A 158 -8.96 -50.77 29.89
CA GLU A 158 -8.30 -51.89 29.21
C GLU A 158 -7.58 -52.81 30.22
N MET A 159 -6.79 -52.25 31.13
CA MET A 159 -6.10 -53.01 32.19
C MET A 159 -7.07 -53.74 33.13
N GLU A 160 -8.23 -53.17 33.45
CA GLU A 160 -9.25 -53.83 34.27
C GLU A 160 -9.91 -55.03 33.55
N TYR A 161 -10.12 -54.96 32.23
CA TYR A 161 -10.57 -56.12 31.46
C TYR A 161 -9.50 -57.22 31.42
N HIS A 162 -8.23 -56.86 31.20
CA HIS A 162 -7.12 -57.82 31.26
C HIS A 162 -6.98 -58.50 32.63
N ARG A 163 -7.09 -57.75 33.73
CA ARG A 163 -7.07 -58.28 35.10
C ARG A 163 -8.19 -59.29 35.37
N LYS A 164 -9.35 -59.11 34.75
CA LYS A 164 -10.52 -60.01 34.86
C LYS A 164 -10.47 -61.19 33.88
N GLY A 165 -9.44 -61.30 33.03
CA GLY A 165 -9.38 -62.29 31.95
C GLY A 165 -10.45 -62.11 30.87
N GLN A 166 -11.08 -60.93 30.81
CA GLN A 166 -12.22 -60.65 29.93
C GLN A 166 -11.76 -60.03 28.61
N ALA A 167 -12.47 -60.38 27.52
CA ALA A 167 -12.23 -59.77 26.21
C ALA A 167 -12.62 -58.28 26.21
N LEU A 168 -11.74 -57.43 25.65
CA LEU A 168 -11.98 -55.99 25.51
C LEU A 168 -13.21 -55.73 24.61
N PRO A 169 -14.21 -54.94 25.08
CA PRO A 169 -15.35 -54.53 24.26
C PRO A 169 -14.94 -53.80 22.98
N ALA A 170 -15.67 -54.04 21.89
CA ALA A 170 -15.40 -53.39 20.59
C ALA A 170 -15.38 -51.86 20.68
N GLN A 171 -16.29 -51.27 21.47
CA GLN A 171 -16.34 -49.83 21.71
C GLN A 171 -15.05 -49.30 22.37
N LEU A 172 -14.46 -50.03 23.31
CA LEU A 172 -13.23 -49.60 23.99
C LEU A 172 -12.04 -49.61 23.02
N LYS A 173 -11.95 -50.63 22.14
CA LYS A 173 -10.94 -50.69 21.08
C LYS A 173 -11.08 -49.52 20.10
N SER A 174 -12.31 -49.22 19.67
CA SER A 174 -12.60 -48.06 18.80
C SER A 174 -12.24 -46.73 19.47
N ASN A 175 -12.64 -46.54 20.73
CA ASN A 175 -12.31 -45.34 21.51
C ASN A 175 -10.79 -45.12 21.64
N LEU A 176 -10.01 -46.18 21.91
CA LEU A 176 -8.55 -46.11 21.98
C LEU A 176 -7.89 -45.73 20.64
N ALA A 177 -8.37 -46.31 19.54
CA ALA A 177 -7.88 -46.00 18.19
C ALA A 177 -8.19 -44.55 17.81
N ASN A 178 -9.45 -44.13 17.94
CA ASN A 178 -9.92 -42.78 17.63
C ASN A 178 -9.22 -41.73 18.49
N ASN A 179 -9.09 -41.96 19.79
CA ASN A 179 -8.35 -41.08 20.70
C ASN A 179 -6.88 -40.92 20.28
N THR A 180 -6.21 -42.02 19.93
CA THR A 180 -4.82 -41.98 19.48
C THR A 180 -4.68 -41.19 18.18
N GLN A 181 -5.57 -41.43 17.19
CA GLN A 181 -5.56 -40.68 15.93
C GLN A 181 -5.83 -39.18 16.16
N ASN A 182 -6.78 -38.84 17.04
CA ASN A 182 -7.10 -37.46 17.38
C ASN A 182 -5.93 -36.74 18.08
N ILE A 183 -5.20 -37.42 18.96
CA ILE A 183 -3.97 -36.88 19.58
C ILE A 183 -2.94 -36.51 18.51
N GLU A 184 -2.66 -37.41 17.55
CA GLU A 184 -1.68 -37.13 16.50
C GLU A 184 -2.15 -36.07 15.51
N ASN A 185 -3.45 -35.98 15.24
CA ASN A 185 -4.03 -34.90 14.44
C ASN A 185 -3.87 -33.54 15.14
N VAL A 186 -4.28 -33.43 16.42
CA VAL A 186 -4.18 -32.18 17.19
C VAL A 186 -2.72 -31.75 17.38
N LYS A 187 -1.78 -32.69 17.61
CA LYS A 187 -0.33 -32.38 17.63
C LYS A 187 0.13 -31.71 16.35
N ARG A 188 -0.21 -32.28 15.18
CA ARG A 188 0.12 -31.71 13.85
C ARG A 188 -0.50 -30.32 13.67
N THR A 189 -1.72 -30.10 14.15
CA THR A 189 -2.35 -28.77 14.16
C THR A 189 -1.61 -27.77 15.06
N VAL A 190 -1.24 -28.16 16.29
CA VAL A 190 -0.46 -27.31 17.22
C VAL A 190 0.90 -26.93 16.62
N GLU A 191 1.60 -27.87 15.98
CA GLU A 191 2.86 -27.62 15.29
C GLU A 191 2.67 -26.65 14.10
N SER A 192 1.67 -26.87 13.26
CA SER A 192 1.32 -25.97 12.16
C SER A 192 1.02 -24.54 12.65
N LEU A 193 0.25 -24.40 13.73
CA LEU A 193 -0.05 -23.10 14.35
C LEU A 193 1.19 -22.41 14.94
N ARG A 194 2.13 -23.16 15.54
CA ARG A 194 3.42 -22.62 16.03
C ARG A 194 4.25 -22.08 14.87
N ASN A 195 4.37 -22.85 13.79
CA ASN A 195 5.12 -22.46 12.60
C ASN A 195 4.47 -21.23 11.93
N ALA A 196 3.13 -21.19 11.86
CA ALA A 196 2.39 -20.02 11.36
C ALA A 196 2.61 -18.77 12.24
N TYR A 197 2.63 -18.92 13.57
CA TYR A 197 2.92 -17.82 14.50
C TYR A 197 4.32 -17.25 14.26
N GLN A 198 5.36 -18.09 14.30
CA GLN A 198 6.75 -17.68 14.10
C GLN A 198 6.97 -17.04 12.73
N LYS A 199 6.42 -17.64 11.68
CA LYS A 199 6.48 -17.08 10.32
C LYS A 199 5.84 -15.70 10.25
N THR A 200 4.63 -15.54 10.80
CA THR A 200 3.92 -14.25 10.86
C THR A 200 4.72 -13.21 11.63
N GLU A 201 5.32 -13.59 12.76
CA GLU A 201 6.12 -12.70 13.61
C GLU A 201 7.36 -12.17 12.86
N THR A 202 8.09 -13.05 12.16
CA THR A 202 9.24 -12.67 11.32
C THR A 202 8.81 -11.79 10.15
N GLU A 203 7.82 -12.22 9.36
CA GLU A 203 7.34 -11.48 8.18
C GLU A 203 6.91 -10.05 8.54
N TYR A 204 6.10 -9.88 9.58
CA TYR A 204 5.68 -8.56 10.02
C TYR A 204 6.80 -7.76 10.66
N THR A 205 7.79 -8.39 11.31
CA THR A 205 8.97 -7.69 11.83
C THR A 205 9.78 -7.07 10.68
N ASP A 206 10.02 -7.82 9.60
CA ASP A 206 10.73 -7.32 8.42
C ASP A 206 9.95 -6.20 7.71
N ILE A 207 8.63 -6.37 7.55
CA ILE A 207 7.72 -5.35 7.01
C ILE A 207 7.80 -4.06 7.84
N ILE A 208 7.69 -4.16 9.17
CA ILE A 208 7.75 -3.02 10.08
C ILE A 208 9.13 -2.35 10.03
N GLN A 209 10.22 -3.13 10.02
CA GLN A 209 11.57 -2.58 9.90
C GLN A 209 11.79 -1.87 8.56
N ARG A 210 11.25 -2.38 7.46
CA ARG A 210 11.36 -1.73 6.15
C ARG A 210 10.51 -0.47 6.10
N LEU A 211 9.28 -0.48 6.60
CA LEU A 211 8.42 0.72 6.68
C LEU A 211 9.06 1.82 7.54
N LYS A 212 9.67 1.47 8.69
CA LYS A 212 10.42 2.42 9.54
C LYS A 212 11.61 3.11 8.87
N LYS A 213 12.13 2.56 7.76
CA LYS A 213 13.21 3.17 6.96
C LYS A 213 12.68 4.09 5.85
N LEU A 214 11.36 4.18 5.71
CA LEU A 214 10.66 4.94 4.68
C LEU A 214 9.75 6.04 5.26
N GLU A 215 9.56 6.08 6.58
CA GLU A 215 8.92 7.15 7.34
C GLU A 215 9.97 8.16 7.81
#